data_AF-A0A8H3M8E3-F1
#
_entry.id   AF-A0A8H3M8E3-F1
#
_cell.length_a   1.000
_cell.length_b   1.000
_cell.length_c   1.000
_cell.angle_alpha   90.00
_cell.angle_beta   90.00
_cell.angle_gamma   90.00
#
_symmetry.space_group_name_H-M   'P 1'
#
loop_
_entity.id
_entity.type
_entity.pdbx_description
1 polymer ?
#
loop_
_entity_poly.entity_id
_entity_poly.type
_entity_poly.pdbx_seq_one_letter_code
_entity_poly.pdbx_strand_id
1 'polypeptide(L)' 'MLYQQNFENWTIGNNDVNKLIQDIQLSAHVYYKVSEKALEWIPYDRFCKIRYIENGRFGKMCRANWIDGCADEWD' A
#
# COMPACT_ATOMS: atom_id res chain seq x y z
N MET A 1 -14.46 -2.84 13.05
CA MET A 1 -13.39 -1.90 13.49
C MET A 1 -12.08 -2.54 13.12
N LEU A 2 -11.51 -2.28 11.93
CA LEU A 2 -10.25 -2.93 11.53
C LEU A 2 -9.22 -2.01 10.86
N TYR A 3 -9.55 -0.75 10.63
CA TYR A 3 -8.63 0.12 9.88
C TYR A 3 -7.71 0.97 10.75
N GLN A 4 -7.94 1.07 12.06
CA GLN A 4 -7.12 1.93 12.93
C GLN A 4 -5.96 1.22 13.63
N GLN A 5 -5.94 -0.12 13.69
CA GLN A 5 -5.06 -0.84 14.63
C GLN A 5 -3.61 -1.02 14.14
N ASN A 6 -3.30 -0.76 12.86
CA ASN A 6 -1.94 -0.96 12.33
C ASN A 6 -1.16 0.32 12.01
N PHE A 7 -1.76 1.51 12.16
CA PHE A 7 -1.06 2.77 11.83
C PHE A 7 0.13 3.07 12.75
N GLU A 8 0.06 2.70 14.03
CA GLU A 8 1.16 2.95 14.98
C GLU A 8 2.46 2.24 14.59
N ASN A 9 2.37 1.11 13.87
CA ASN A 9 3.54 0.35 13.43
C ASN A 9 4.12 0.84 12.09
N TRP A 10 3.49 1.82 11.44
CA TRP A 10 3.81 2.25 10.07
C TRP A 10 4.52 3.61 10.02
N THR A 11 5.44 3.87 10.93
CA THR A 11 6.29 5.06 10.80
C THR A 11 7.34 4.80 9.71
N ILE A 12 6.93 5.02 8.45
CA ILE A 12 7.77 4.98 7.23
C ILE A 12 8.85 6.10 7.24
N GLY A 13 8.98 6.82 8.36
CA GLY A 13 9.91 7.94 8.53
C GLY A 13 9.52 9.19 7.73
N ASN A 14 8.38 9.18 7.03
CA ASN A 14 7.88 10.32 6.24
C ASN A 14 6.42 10.63 6.57
N ASN A 15 6.21 11.76 7.26
CA ASN A 15 4.90 12.20 7.73
C ASN A 15 3.93 12.56 6.60
N ASP A 16 4.41 13.09 5.49
CA ASP A 16 3.55 13.49 4.36
C ASP A 16 2.96 12.28 3.65
N VAL A 17 3.77 11.24 3.46
CA VAL A 17 3.33 9.96 2.88
C VAL A 17 2.33 9.27 3.81
N ASN A 18 2.62 9.25 5.12
CA ASN A 18 1.71 8.68 6.12
C ASN A 18 0.34 9.37 6.09
N LYS A 19 0.33 10.71 6.05
CA LYS A 19 -0.91 11.48 5.98
C LYS A 19 -1.68 11.22 4.68
N LEU A 20 -0.99 11.15 3.54
CA LEU A 20 -1.61 10.84 2.25
C LEU A 20 -2.31 9.46 2.26
N ILE A 21 -1.63 8.44 2.76
CA ILE A 21 -2.20 7.07 2.87
C ILE A 21 -3.45 7.09 3.76
N GLN A 22 -3.36 7.76 4.91
CA GLN A 22 -4.47 7.88 5.85
C GLN A 22 -5.67 8.61 5.23
N ASP A 23 -5.44 9.74 4.55
CA ASP A 23 -6.51 10.51 3.88
C ASP A 23 -7.21 9.67 2.79
N ILE A 24 -6.45 8.91 2.00
CA ILE A 24 -6.99 8.01 0.97
C ILE A 24 -7.86 6.92 1.60
N GLN A 25 -7.35 6.23 2.63
CA GLN A 25 -8.08 5.17 3.32
C GLN A 25 -9.36 5.67 4.00
N LEU A 26 -9.31 6.83 4.67
CA LEU A 26 -10.48 7.49 5.25
C LEU A 26 -11.52 7.85 4.19
N SER A 27 -11.09 8.33 3.02
CA SER A 27 -12.01 8.65 1.92
C SER A 27 -12.69 7.42 1.33
N ALA A 28 -12.01 6.27 1.30
CA ALA A 28 -12.56 5.00 0.82
C ALA A 28 -13.62 4.42 1.76
N HIS A 29 -13.54 4.72 3.07
CA HIS A 29 -14.49 4.25 4.09
C HIS A 29 -15.87 4.89 4.01
N VAL A 30 -16.00 6.04 3.33
CA VAL A 30 -17.28 6.74 3.19
C VAL A 30 -18.22 6.01 2.22
N TYR A 31 -17.70 5.12 1.37
CA TYR A 31 -18.49 4.34 0.42
C TYR A 31 -18.66 2.90 0.91
N TYR A 32 -19.90 2.39 0.94
CA TYR A 32 -20.30 1.03 1.39
C TYR A 32 -19.54 -0.17 0.76
N LYS A 33 -18.61 0.05 -0.17
CA LYS A 33 -17.70 -0.94 -0.78
C LYS A 33 -16.25 -0.62 -0.43
N VAL A 34 -15.95 -0.59 0.86
CA VAL A 34 -14.64 -0.17 1.39
C VAL A 34 -13.51 -1.10 0.93
N SER A 35 -13.79 -2.41 0.82
CA SER A 35 -12.80 -3.43 0.44
C SER A 35 -12.29 -3.31 -1.01
N GLU A 36 -13.11 -2.81 -1.94
CA GLU A 36 -12.72 -2.67 -3.36
C GLU A 36 -11.94 -1.37 -3.64
N LYS A 37 -11.96 -0.40 -2.72
CA LYS A 37 -11.48 0.97 -2.97
C LYS A 37 -10.36 1.44 -2.03
N ALA A 38 -10.05 0.67 -0.99
CA ALA A 38 -9.00 1.03 -0.06
C ALA A 38 -7.61 0.82 -0.69
N LEU A 39 -6.71 1.78 -0.46
CA LEU A 39 -5.32 1.64 -0.86
C LEU A 39 -4.57 0.75 0.14
N GLU A 40 -3.92 -0.28 -0.39
CA GLU A 40 -2.98 -1.11 0.36
C GLU A 40 -1.56 -0.56 0.24
N TRP A 41 -0.87 -0.47 1.37
CA TRP A 41 0.56 -0.17 1.39
C TRP A 41 1.34 -1.45 1.65
N ILE A 42 2.33 -1.72 0.80
CA ILE A 42 3.16 -2.91 0.85
C ILE A 42 4.59 -2.49 1.16
N PRO A 43 5.18 -2.91 2.30
CA PRO A 43 6.57 -2.65 2.61
C PRO A 43 7.51 -3.22 1.54
N TYR A 44 8.60 -2.51 1.23
CA TYR A 44 9.47 -2.88 0.10
C TYR A 44 10.13 -4.26 0.26
N ASP A 45 10.43 -4.66 1.50
CA ASP A 45 10.99 -5.97 1.84
C ASP A 45 10.01 -7.13 1.64
N ARG A 46 8.72 -6.86 1.38
CA ARG A 46 7.74 -7.85 0.96
C ARG A 46 7.79 -8.18 -0.54
N PHE A 47 8.66 -7.52 -1.29
CA PHE A 47 8.91 -7.83 -2.70
C PHE A 47 10.16 -8.70 -2.87
N CYS A 48 10.03 -9.75 -3.69
CA CYS A 48 11.14 -10.61 -4.10
C CYS A 48 11.26 -10.71 -5.62
N LYS A 49 12.38 -11.27 -6.09
CA LYS A 49 12.66 -11.45 -7.53
C LYS A 49 12.51 -10.15 -8.33
N ILE A 50 12.97 -9.04 -7.74
CA ILE A 50 12.88 -7.71 -8.34
C ILE A 50 13.75 -7.67 -9.60
N ARG A 51 13.13 -7.43 -10.75
CA ARG A 51 13.77 -7.34 -12.06
C ARG A 51 13.51 -5.97 -12.67
N TYR A 52 14.58 -5.29 -13.05
CA TYR A 52 14.49 -4.05 -13.82
C TYR A 52 13.87 -4.30 -15.20
N ILE A 53 12.97 -3.40 -15.60
CA ILE A 53 12.35 -3.40 -16.92
C ILE A 53 13.00 -2.31 -17.77
N GLU A 54 12.78 -1.05 -17.39
CA GLU A 54 13.28 0.12 -18.12
C GLU A 54 13.25 1.40 -17.26
N ASN A 55 13.84 2.48 -17.75
CA ASN A 55 13.70 3.80 -17.16
C ASN A 55 12.53 4.51 -17.87
N GLY A 56 11.46 4.78 -17.12
CA GLY A 56 10.36 5.61 -17.57
C GLY A 56 10.62 7.10 -17.31
N ARG A 57 9.71 7.94 -17.79
CA ARG A 57 9.73 9.39 -17.59
C ARG A 57 9.75 9.81 -16.11
N PHE A 58 9.21 8.96 -15.23
CA PHE A 58 9.02 9.26 -13.80
C PHE A 58 9.91 8.42 -12.88
N GLY A 59 10.85 7.65 -13.42
CA GLY A 59 11.77 6.82 -12.64
C GLY A 59 12.00 5.43 -13.22
N LYS A 60 12.63 4.55 -12.42
CA LYS A 60 12.93 3.16 -12.81
C LYS A 60 11.68 2.31 -12.68
N MET A 61 11.35 1.56 -13.73
CA MET A 61 10.27 0.59 -13.73
C MET A 61 10.84 -0.81 -13.47
N CYS A 62 10.27 -1.50 -12.48
CA CYS A 62 10.67 -2.84 -12.06
C CYS A 62 9.46 -3.76 -11.99
N ARG A 63 9.66 -5.05 -12.25
CA ARG A 63 8.73 -6.14 -11.93
C ARG A 63 9.20 -6.84 -10.67
N ALA A 64 8.28 -7.19 -9.77
CA ALA A 64 8.58 -7.99 -8.60
C ALA A 64 7.45 -8.97 -8.29
N ASN A 65 7.75 -9.99 -7.50
CA ASN A 65 6.76 -10.86 -6.90
C ASN A 65 6.46 -10.35 -5.48
N TRP A 66 5.19 -10.16 -5.15
CA TRP A 66 4.76 -9.91 -3.79
C TRP A 66 4.67 -11.23 -3.03
N ILE A 67 5.36 -11.33 -1.89
CA ILE A 67 5.50 -12.59 -1.14
C ILE A 67 4.18 -13.00 -0.47
N ASP A 68 3.39 -12.03 0.00
CA ASP A 68 2.16 -12.31 0.76
C ASP A 68 0.96 -12.62 -0.15
N GLY A 69 1.06 -12.27 -1.45
CA GLY A 69 -0.06 -12.33 -2.38
C GLY A 69 -1.08 -11.22 -2.14
N CYS A 70 -2.07 -11.10 -3.03
CA CYS A 70 -3.16 -10.15 -2.85
C CYS A 70 -4.07 -10.64 -1.73
N ALA A 71 -4.31 -9.81 -0.71
CA ALA A 71 -5.35 -10.10 0.27
C ALA A 71 -6.72 -9.99 -0.40
N ASP A 72 -7.41 -11.12 -0.59
CA ASP A 72 -8.77 -11.15 -1.12
C ASP A 72 -9.81 -10.73 -0.06
N GLU A 73 -9.48 -10.87 1.22
CA GLU A 73 -10.28 -10.43 2.36
C GLU A 73 -9.40 -9.74 3.41
N TRP A 74 -9.90 -8.61 3.90
CA TRP A 74 -9.23 -7.76 4.88
C TRP A 74 -9.77 -8.11 6.27
N ASP A 75 -9.14 -9.09 6.93
CA ASP A 75 -9.45 -9.50 8.31
C ASP A 75 -9.01 -8.48 9.37
#